data_AF-A0A4P7HLV0-F1
#
_entry.id   AF-A0A4P7HLV0-F1
#
_cell.length_a   1.000
_cell.length_b   1.000
_cell.length_c   1.000
_cell.angle_alpha   90.00
_cell.angle_beta   90.00
_cell.angle_gamma   90.00
#
_symmetry.space_group_name_H-M   'P 1'
#
loop_
_entity.id
_entity.type
_entity.pdbx_description
1 polymer ?
#
loop_
_entity_poly.entity_id
_entity_poly.type
_entity_poly.pdbx_seq_one_letter_code
_entity_poly.pdbx_strand_id
1 'polypeptide(L)'
;MEWLKAEIVRRGVTQKDVGAAAGLTDVQMSKVLSGNRKLSAEEASAIWRHFGYVLPDDEATDTDMRILQHLARLSDDEKTALERLLKRGG
;
A
#
# COMPACT_ATOMS: atom_id res chain seq x y z
N MET A 1 -1.56 8.38 -13.12
CA MET A 1 -0.85 7.14 -13.54
C MET A 1 0.65 7.19 -13.31
N GLU A 2 1.26 8.37 -13.30
CA GLU A 2 2.68 8.53 -13.01
C GLU A 2 3.13 7.90 -11.68
N TRP A 3 2.29 7.96 -10.63
CA TRP A 3 2.60 7.28 -9.36
C TRP A 3 2.80 5.76 -9.53
N LEU A 4 1.98 5.10 -10.34
CA LEU A 4 2.05 3.64 -10.52
C LEU A 4 3.27 3.25 -11.34
N LYS A 5 3.64 4.05 -12.34
CA LYS A 5 4.88 3.87 -13.10
C LYS A 5 6.11 4.03 -12.20
N ALA A 6 6.11 5.08 -11.36
CA ALA A 6 7.19 5.32 -10.41
C ALA A 6 7.33 4.14 -9.43
N GLU A 7 6.21 3.59 -8.96
CA GLU A 7 6.20 2.48 -8.02
C GLU A 7 6.70 1.16 -8.63
N ILE A 8 6.33 0.88 -9.89
CA ILE A 8 6.85 -0.25 -10.67
C ILE A 8 8.38 -0.17 -10.77
N VAL A 9 8.92 1.00 -11.14
CA VAL A 9 10.36 1.24 -11.26
C VAL A 9 11.05 1.13 -9.90
N ARG A 10 10.50 1.78 -8.88
CA ARG A 10 11.07 1.82 -7.52
C ARG A 10 11.23 0.42 -6.91
N ARG A 11 10.29 -0.47 -7.19
CA ARG A 11 10.28 -1.84 -6.65
C ARG A 11 10.93 -2.87 -7.57
N GLY A 12 11.31 -2.48 -8.79
CA GLY A 12 11.89 -3.40 -9.77
C GLY A 12 10.95 -4.52 -10.21
N VAL A 13 9.63 -4.32 -10.13
CA VAL A 13 8.63 -5.28 -10.59
C VAL A 13 8.26 -5.01 -12.05
N THR A 14 7.68 -5.98 -12.75
CA THR A 14 7.24 -5.75 -14.13
C THR A 14 5.80 -5.25 -14.17
N GLN A 15 5.45 -4.53 -15.25
CA GLN A 15 4.05 -4.15 -15.52
C GLN A 15 3.14 -5.39 -15.56
N LYS A 16 3.64 -6.50 -16.09
CA LYS A 16 2.90 -7.77 -16.20
C LYS A 16 2.55 -8.32 -14.81
N ASP A 17 3.49 -8.29 -13.88
CA ASP A 17 3.26 -8.79 -12.51
C ASP A 17 2.18 -7.97 -11.79
N VAL A 18 2.25 -6.64 -11.92
CA VAL A 18 1.24 -5.73 -11.35
C VAL A 18 -0.11 -5.92 -12.02
N GLY A 19 -0.14 -6.10 -13.34
CA GLY A 19 -1.37 -6.40 -14.08
C GLY A 19 -2.00 -7.71 -13.63
N ALA A 20 -1.21 -8.77 -13.49
CA ALA A 20 -1.66 -10.08 -13.04
C ALA A 20 -2.25 -10.02 -11.62
N ALA A 21 -1.67 -9.23 -10.71
CA ALA A 21 -2.20 -9.04 -9.36
C ALA A 21 -3.61 -8.42 -9.36
N ALA A 22 -3.92 -7.59 -10.36
CA ALA A 22 -5.23 -6.96 -10.53
C ALA A 22 -6.17 -7.71 -11.49
N GLY A 23 -5.79 -8.91 -11.96
CA GLY A 23 -6.56 -9.66 -12.97
C GLY A 23 -6.59 -8.99 -14.35
N LEU A 24 -5.63 -8.12 -14.65
CA LEU A 24 -5.53 -7.39 -15.90
C LEU A 24 -4.59 -8.09 -16.88
N THR A 25 -5.01 -8.12 -18.15
CA THR A 25 -4.12 -8.44 -19.27
C THR A 25 -3.07 -7.35 -19.49
N ASP A 26 -1.96 -7.70 -20.13
CA ASP A 26 -0.88 -6.75 -20.47
C ASP A 26 -1.41 -5.54 -21.25
N VAL A 27 -2.35 -5.76 -22.16
CA VAL A 27 -2.99 -4.70 -22.96
C VAL A 27 -3.83 -3.76 -22.08
N GLN A 28 -4.63 -4.30 -21.17
CA GLN A 28 -5.42 -3.48 -20.23
C GLN A 28 -4.50 -2.70 -19.30
N MET A 29 -3.44 -3.34 -18.81
CA MET A 29 -2.47 -2.68 -17.95
C MET A 29 -1.72 -1.56 -18.69
N SER A 30 -1.40 -1.75 -19.98
CA SER A 30 -0.81 -0.70 -20.81
C SER A 30 -1.75 0.49 -20.97
N LYS A 31 -3.04 0.25 -21.19
CA LYS A 31 -4.07 1.30 -21.27
C LYS A 31 -4.24 2.04 -19.94
N VAL A 32 -4.11 1.32 -18.82
CA VAL A 32 -4.09 1.91 -17.49
C VAL A 32 -2.89 2.84 -17.36
N LEU A 33 -1.66 2.38 -17.61
CA LEU A 33 -0.45 3.20 -17.49
C LEU A 33 -0.42 4.41 -18.42
N SER A 34 -1.01 4.30 -19.61
CA SER A 34 -1.15 5.43 -20.54
C SER A 34 -2.28 6.40 -20.17
N GLY A 35 -3.10 6.09 -19.17
CA GLY A 35 -4.24 6.91 -18.74
C GLY A 35 -5.51 6.74 -19.58
N ASN A 36 -5.50 5.84 -20.57
CA ASN A 36 -6.64 5.56 -21.45
C ASN A 36 -7.71 4.67 -20.79
N ARG A 37 -7.39 4.06 -19.65
CA ARG A 37 -8.31 3.25 -18.85
C ARG A 37 -8.15 3.60 -17.37
N LYS A 38 -9.27 3.76 -16.67
CA LYS A 38 -9.28 3.89 -15.21
C LYS A 38 -9.35 2.50 -14.57
N LEU A 39 -8.69 2.37 -13.41
CA LEU A 39 -8.84 1.19 -12.57
C LEU A 39 -10.20 1.22 -11.86
N SER A 40 -10.81 0.05 -11.66
CA SER A 40 -11.88 -0.07 -10.67
C SER A 40 -11.32 0.05 -9.25
N ALA A 41 -12.21 0.22 -8.26
CA ALA A 41 -11.80 0.23 -6.85
C ALA A 41 -11.13 -1.09 -6.44
N GLU A 42 -11.67 -2.23 -6.89
CA GLU A 42 -11.10 -3.55 -6.60
C GLU A 42 -9.73 -3.74 -7.25
N GLU A 43 -9.56 -3.31 -8.51
CA GLU A 43 -8.29 -3.39 -9.22
C GLU A 43 -7.22 -2.51 -8.55
N ALA A 44 -7.58 -1.30 -8.12
CA ALA A 44 -6.67 -0.42 -7.38
C ALA A 44 -6.27 -1.05 -6.04
N SER A 45 -7.23 -1.60 -5.31
CA SER A 45 -6.99 -2.32 -4.04
C SER A 45 -6.08 -3.52 -4.21
N ALA A 46 -6.26 -4.31 -5.27
CA ALA A 46 -5.40 -5.44 -5.56
C ALA A 46 -3.94 -5.01 -5.85
N ILE A 47 -3.75 -3.92 -6.59
CA ILE A 47 -2.42 -3.33 -6.85
C ILE A 47 -1.79 -2.83 -5.55
N TRP A 48 -2.55 -2.14 -4.70
CA TRP A 48 -2.04 -1.66 -3.41
C TRP A 48 -1.61 -2.81 -2.49
N ARG A 49 -2.42 -3.87 -2.39
CA ARG A 49 -2.06 -5.06 -1.62
C ARG A 49 -0.85 -5.79 -2.21
N HIS A 50 -0.72 -5.84 -3.54
CA HIS A 50 0.49 -6.38 -4.19
C HIS A 50 1.76 -5.60 -3.79
N PHE A 51 1.63 -4.29 -3.58
CA PHE A 51 2.70 -3.45 -3.04
C PHE A 51 2.82 -3.49 -1.51
N GLY A 52 2.01 -4.29 -0.82
CA GLY A 52 2.06 -4.44 0.64
C GLY A 52 1.49 -3.24 1.40
N TYR A 53 0.66 -2.41 0.76
CA TYR A 53 -0.11 -1.40 1.48
C TYR A 53 -1.29 -2.06 2.21
N VAL A 54 -1.49 -1.66 3.46
CA VAL A 54 -2.71 -1.95 4.24
C VAL A 54 -3.76 -0.93 3.86
N LEU A 55 -4.95 -1.39 3.51
CA LEU A 55 -6.08 -0.54 3.15
C LEU A 55 -6.93 -0.18 4.38
N PRO A 56 -7.65 0.96 4.36
CA PRO A 56 -8.47 1.37 5.50
C PRO A 56 -9.53 0.34 5.91
N ASP A 57 -9.99 -0.46 4.94
CA ASP A 57 -11.02 -1.48 5.13
C ASP A 57 -10.46 -2.87 5.47
N ASP A 58 -9.12 -3.03 5.52
CA ASP A 58 -8.53 -4.31 5.92
C ASP A 58 -8.79 -4.54 7.42
N GLU A 59 -9.29 -5.73 7.77
CA GLU A 59 -9.46 -6.12 9.17
C GLU A 59 -8.14 -6.05 9.91
N ALA A 60 -8.14 -5.42 11.09
CA ALA A 60 -6.97 -5.37 11.94
C ALA A 60 -6.52 -6.80 12.27
N THR A 61 -5.27 -7.12 11.97
CA THR A 61 -4.69 -8.42 12.31
C THR A 61 -4.52 -8.54 13.83
N ASP A 62 -4.35 -9.76 14.34
CA ASP A 62 -3.99 -9.99 15.74
C ASP A 62 -2.71 -9.22 16.15
N THR A 63 -1.79 -9.04 15.19
CA THR A 63 -0.57 -8.26 15.39
C THR A 63 -0.89 -6.77 15.56
N ASP A 64 -1.77 -6.22 14.72
CA ASP A 64 -2.21 -4.82 14.82
C ASP A 64 -2.91 -4.57 16.16
N MET A 65 -3.79 -5.49 16.57
CA MET A 65 -4.50 -5.42 17.84
C MET A 65 -3.54 -5.46 19.04
N ARG A 66 -2.53 -6.32 19.00
CA ARG A 66 -1.47 -6.36 20.02
C ARG A 66 -0.67 -5.06 20.06
N ILE A 67 -0.29 -4.51 18.91
CA ILE A 67 0.44 -3.24 18.84
C ILE A 67 -0.41 -2.12 19.45
N LEU A 68 -1.70 -2.04 19.08
CA LEU A 68 -2.63 -1.06 19.66
C LEU A 68 -2.75 -1.19 21.17
N GLN A 69 -2.83 -2.42 21.70
CA GLN A 69 -2.85 -2.64 23.15
C GLN A 69 -1.57 -2.17 23.84
N HIS A 70 -0.40 -2.36 23.22
CA HIS A 70 0.86 -1.84 23.73
C HIS A 70 0.90 -0.31 23.68
N LEU A 71 0.46 0.30 22.59
CA LEU A 71 0.38 1.76 22.44
C LEU A 71 -0.57 2.41 23.45
N ALA A 72 -1.70 1.76 23.73
CA ALA A 72 -2.68 2.23 24.71
C ALA A 72 -2.14 2.24 26.15
N ARG A 73 -1.12 1.41 26.44
CA ARG A 73 -0.47 1.33 27.76
C ARG A 73 0.67 2.32 27.93
N LEU A 74 1.12 2.97 26.86
CA LEU A 74 2.16 3.98 26.94
C LEU A 74 1.66 5.24 27.67
N SER A 75 2.55 5.80 28.48
CA SER A 75 2.39 7.15 29.02
C SER A 75 2.49 8.21 27.92
N ASP A 76 2.07 9.43 28.22
CA ASP A 76 2.10 10.52 27.25
C ASP A 76 3.54 10.92 26.84
N ASP A 77 4.50 10.79 27.76
CA ASP A 77 5.92 10.99 27.48
C ASP A 77 6.47 9.93 26.51
N GLU A 78 6.09 8.66 26.70
CA GLU A 78 6.47 7.56 25.82
C GLU A 78 5.83 7.67 24.44
N LYS A 79 4.56 8.09 24.37
CA LYS A 79 3.88 8.39 23.09
C LYS A 79 4.59 9.52 22.35
N THR A 80 4.98 10.57 23.05
CA THR A 80 5.72 11.70 22.47
C THR A 80 7.10 11.26 21.96
N ALA A 81 7.79 10.39 22.70
CA ALA A 81 9.07 9.83 22.27
C ALA A 81 8.91 8.94 21.02
N LEU A 82 7.88 8.10 20.99
CA LEU A 82 7.56 7.25 19.84
C LEU A 82 7.22 8.08 18.60
N GLU A 83 6.42 9.13 18.75
CA GLU A 83 6.07 10.03 17.64
C GLU A 83 7.32 10.66 17.02
N ARG A 84 8.28 11.09 17.85
CA ARG A 84 9.56 11.63 17.39
C ARG A 84 10.41 10.58 16.66
N LEU A 85 10.39 9.34 17.14
CA LEU A 85 11.12 8.24 16.51
C LEU A 85 10.56 7.94 15.12
N LEU A 86 9.25 7.81 14.99
CA LEU A 86 8.58 7.50 13.73
C LEU A 86 8.77 8.62 12.69
N LYS A 87 8.73 9.89 13.12
CA LYS A 87 9.01 11.05 12.24
C LYS A 87 10.45 11.12 11.73
N ARG A 88 11.39 10.39 12.36
CA ARG A 88 12.81 10.35 11.96
C ARG A 88 13.15 9.22 10.99
N GLY A 89 12.31 8.18 10.93
CA GLY A 89 12.54 6.98 10.12
C GLY A 89 11.69 6.88 8.85
N GLY A 90 10.81 7.84 8.60
CA GLY A 90 9.95 7.93 7.41
C GLY A 90 10.52 8.80 6.30
#